data_AF-A0A925G6F8-F1
#
_entry.id   AF-A0A925G6F8-F1
#
_cell.length_a   1.000
_cell.length_b   1.000
_cell.length_c   1.000
_cell.angle_alpha   90.00
_cell.angle_beta   90.00
_cell.angle_gamma   90.00
#
_symmetry.space_group_name_H-M   'P 1'
#
loop_
_entity.id
_entity.type
_entity.pdbx_description
1 polymer ?
#
loop_
_entity_poly.entity_id
_entity_poly.type
_entity_poly.pdbx_seq_one_letter_code
_entity_poly.pdbx_strand_id
1 'polypeptide(L)'
;MLIQNATLRRRWLTFIVMLIGALLWLASYSSRASENGASPSKPVGDDRDYSKFSHGTDNHSRQACASCHTRANNDATPRFPGHKACTDCHLAQFTTPKIPMCNICHSSLSGSNPPLRAFPAKFDESFNVKFDHAQHDRGEARPAASCAACHTASLRRGVAMTIPAGINAHNNCYQCHTPGKTSGGRDISSCATCHSVASYRRTPTNSVAFNASFSHAKHSSKQRLDCADCHTLREGLPQTKQVSSPRTSQHFPPARGMSCATCHNNKRAFGEADYDDCKRCHTGATFKFKGVR
;
A
#
# COMPACT_ATOMS: atom_id res chain seq x y z
N MET A 1 -54.86 -16.88 -47.14
CA MET A 1 -55.30 -17.00 -45.73
C MET A 1 -54.37 -17.91 -44.90
N LEU A 2 -53.03 -17.84 -45.09
CA LEU A 2 -52.06 -18.71 -44.40
C LEU A 2 -50.98 -17.96 -43.60
N ILE A 3 -50.90 -16.63 -43.72
CA ILE A 3 -49.82 -15.83 -43.12
C ILE A 3 -50.19 -15.29 -41.71
N GLN A 4 -51.49 -15.19 -41.38
CA GLN A 4 -51.94 -14.68 -40.06
C GLN A 4 -51.75 -15.69 -38.91
N ASN A 5 -51.63 -17.00 -39.18
CA ASN A 5 -51.48 -18.02 -38.13
C ASN A 5 -50.06 -18.11 -37.55
N ALA A 6 -49.04 -17.72 -38.31
CA ALA A 6 -47.65 -17.80 -37.87
C ALA A 6 -47.29 -16.71 -36.85
N THR A 7 -47.84 -15.50 -37.02
CA THR A 7 -47.60 -14.37 -36.11
C THR A 7 -48.30 -14.55 -34.77
N LEU A 8 -49.50 -15.16 -34.77
CA LEU A 8 -50.22 -15.48 -33.54
C LEU A 8 -49.48 -16.55 -32.71
N ARG A 9 -49.01 -17.64 -33.34
CA ARG A 9 -48.21 -18.67 -32.65
C ARG A 9 -46.91 -18.13 -32.05
N ARG A 10 -46.23 -17.22 -32.75
CA ARG A 10 -44.97 -16.62 -32.27
C ARG A 10 -45.18 -15.71 -31.05
N ARG A 11 -46.31 -15.00 -31.00
CA ARG A 11 -46.73 -14.17 -29.86
C ARG A 11 -47.12 -15.01 -28.63
N TRP A 12 -47.79 -16.13 -28.84
CA TRP A 12 -48.12 -17.07 -27.75
C TRP A 12 -46.89 -17.74 -27.15
N LEU A 13 -45.92 -18.15 -27.97
CA LEU A 13 -44.66 -18.72 -27.50
C LEU A 13 -43.83 -17.72 -26.68
N THR A 14 -43.79 -16.44 -27.08
CA THR A 14 -43.08 -15.40 -26.32
C THR A 14 -43.77 -15.09 -24.97
N PHE A 15 -45.11 -15.12 -24.93
CA PHE A 15 -45.85 -14.95 -23.67
C PHE A 15 -45.61 -16.10 -22.69
N ILE A 16 -45.56 -17.34 -23.18
CA ILE A 16 -45.29 -18.53 -22.35
C ILE A 16 -43.86 -18.50 -21.79
N VAL A 17 -42.86 -18.12 -22.60
CA VAL A 17 -41.46 -18.02 -22.14
C VAL A 17 -41.31 -16.92 -21.07
N MET A 18 -41.99 -15.78 -21.22
CA MET A 18 -41.97 -14.73 -20.19
C MET A 18 -42.67 -15.15 -18.89
N LEU A 19 -43.78 -15.90 -18.96
CA LEU A 19 -44.46 -16.45 -17.78
C LEU A 19 -43.62 -17.47 -17.03
N ILE A 20 -42.93 -18.38 -17.74
CA ILE A 20 -42.03 -19.36 -17.13
C ILE A 20 -40.82 -18.66 -16.48
N GLY A 21 -40.27 -17.62 -17.14
CA GLY A 21 -39.20 -16.80 -16.57
C GLY A 21 -39.62 -16.08 -15.28
N ALA A 22 -40.83 -15.51 -15.24
CA ALA A 22 -41.36 -14.86 -14.05
C ALA A 22 -41.62 -15.85 -12.89
N LEU A 23 -42.13 -17.04 -13.19
CA LEU A 23 -42.34 -18.10 -12.19
C LEU A 23 -41.03 -18.63 -11.61
N LEU A 24 -39.99 -18.81 -12.44
CA LEU A 24 -38.65 -19.20 -11.98
C LEU A 24 -37.98 -18.10 -11.14
N TRP A 25 -38.20 -16.82 -11.49
CA TRP A 25 -37.70 -15.69 -10.70
C TRP A 25 -38.40 -15.59 -9.34
N LEU A 26 -39.71 -15.82 -9.28
CA LEU A 26 -40.49 -15.88 -8.03
C LEU A 26 -40.07 -17.06 -7.14
N ALA A 27 -39.82 -18.25 -7.70
CA ALA A 27 -39.31 -19.42 -6.96
C ALA A 27 -37.89 -19.20 -6.41
N SER A 28 -37.07 -18.42 -7.13
CA SER A 28 -35.73 -18.00 -6.67
C SER A 28 -35.80 -16.94 -5.56
N TYR A 29 -36.83 -16.10 -5.57
CA TYR A 29 -37.06 -15.08 -4.54
C TYR A 29 -37.57 -15.68 -3.23
N SER A 30 -38.50 -16.66 -3.28
CA SER A 30 -39.00 -17.34 -2.09
C SER A 30 -37.94 -18.21 -1.40
N SER A 31 -36.99 -18.78 -2.15
CA SER A 31 -35.84 -19.49 -1.58
C SER A 31 -34.85 -18.56 -0.84
N ARG A 32 -34.78 -17.27 -1.19
CA ARG A 32 -33.96 -16.26 -0.50
C ARG A 32 -34.63 -15.65 0.74
N ALA A 33 -35.95 -15.72 0.85
CA ALA A 33 -36.67 -15.18 2.00
C ALA A 33 -36.56 -16.09 3.25
N SER A 34 -36.15 -17.35 3.10
CA SER A 34 -36.01 -18.31 4.21
C SER A 34 -34.64 -18.30 4.90
N GLU A 35 -33.69 -17.46 4.47
CA GLU A 35 -32.38 -17.30 5.15
C GLU A 35 -32.33 -16.11 6.13
N ASN A 36 -33.37 -15.27 6.17
CA ASN A 36 -33.44 -14.09 7.06
C ASN A 36 -34.30 -14.31 8.31
N GLY A 37 -34.55 -15.56 8.68
CA GLY A 37 -35.08 -15.90 10.00
C GLY A 37 -34.02 -15.65 11.07
N ALA A 38 -33.92 -14.41 11.54
CA ALA A 38 -33.17 -14.05 12.74
C ALA A 38 -33.74 -14.85 13.92
N SER A 39 -33.12 -16.00 14.18
CA SER A 39 -33.26 -16.72 15.43
C SER A 39 -32.77 -15.80 16.56
N PRO A 40 -33.48 -15.67 17.69
CA PRO A 40 -32.93 -14.95 18.83
C PRO A 40 -31.68 -15.70 19.27
N SER A 41 -30.51 -15.17 18.91
CA SER A 41 -29.24 -15.72 19.32
C SER A 41 -29.22 -15.69 20.84
N LYS A 42 -29.32 -16.86 21.46
CA LYS A 42 -28.77 -17.09 22.80
C LYS A 42 -27.39 -16.44 22.85
N PRO A 43 -26.96 -15.84 23.97
CA PRO A 43 -25.59 -15.37 24.11
C PRO A 43 -24.71 -16.61 24.05
N VAL A 44 -24.24 -16.93 22.85
CA VAL A 44 -23.11 -17.83 22.65
C VAL A 44 -21.98 -17.12 23.36
N GLY A 45 -21.50 -17.70 24.46
CA GLY A 45 -20.25 -17.28 25.06
C GLY A 45 -19.21 -17.32 23.96
N ASP A 46 -18.85 -16.14 23.45
CA ASP A 46 -17.81 -16.00 22.46
C ASP A 46 -16.52 -16.33 23.21
N ASP A 47 -16.00 -17.55 23.03
CA ASP A 47 -14.74 -18.09 23.59
C ASP A 47 -13.49 -17.29 23.11
N ARG A 48 -13.69 -16.05 22.66
CA ARG A 48 -12.64 -15.14 22.26
C ARG A 48 -11.88 -14.64 23.48
N ASP A 49 -10.57 -14.62 23.34
CA ASP A 49 -9.66 -14.06 24.32
C ASP A 49 -9.74 -12.52 24.28
N TYR A 50 -10.61 -11.95 25.12
CA TYR A 50 -10.76 -10.51 25.29
C TYR A 50 -9.53 -9.84 25.93
N SER A 51 -8.44 -10.56 26.21
CA SER A 51 -7.16 -9.98 26.65
C SER A 51 -6.33 -9.42 25.48
N LYS A 52 -6.68 -9.80 24.25
CA LYS A 52 -5.96 -9.44 23.03
C LYS A 52 -6.89 -8.76 22.07
N PHE A 53 -6.45 -7.60 21.59
CA PHE A 53 -7.12 -6.92 20.49
C PHE A 53 -6.61 -7.47 19.15
N SER A 54 -7.49 -7.65 18.16
CA SER A 54 -7.07 -7.93 16.79
C SER A 54 -7.84 -7.11 15.76
N HIS A 55 -7.10 -6.56 14.80
CA HIS A 55 -7.66 -5.86 13.64
C HIS A 55 -8.20 -6.81 12.57
N GLY A 56 -7.80 -8.08 12.61
CA GLY A 56 -8.09 -9.08 11.56
C GLY A 56 -9.47 -9.72 11.64
N THR A 57 -10.27 -9.43 12.67
CA THR A 57 -11.62 -9.96 12.77
C THR A 57 -12.54 -9.32 11.72
N ASP A 58 -13.56 -10.06 11.27
CA ASP A 58 -14.52 -9.55 10.28
C ASP A 58 -15.20 -8.24 10.70
N ASN A 59 -15.49 -8.08 12.00
CA ASN A 59 -16.14 -6.88 12.51
C ASN A 59 -15.16 -5.70 12.61
N HIS A 60 -13.94 -5.90 13.15
CA HIS A 60 -12.98 -4.80 13.31
C HIS A 60 -12.39 -4.32 11.99
N SER A 61 -12.09 -5.23 11.06
CA SER A 61 -11.50 -4.89 9.76
C SER A 61 -12.43 -4.06 8.87
N ARG A 62 -13.75 -4.08 9.13
CA ARG A 62 -14.76 -3.31 8.40
C ARG A 62 -15.08 -1.95 9.04
N GLN A 63 -14.65 -1.70 10.27
CA GLN A 63 -14.86 -0.40 10.90
C GLN A 63 -13.92 0.65 10.30
N ALA A 64 -14.38 1.89 10.27
CA ALA A 64 -13.51 3.02 9.93
C ALA A 64 -12.42 3.13 11.00
N CYS A 65 -11.13 3.17 10.61
CA CYS A 65 -10.03 3.23 11.59
C CYS A 65 -10.19 4.42 12.56
N ALA A 66 -10.75 5.53 12.09
CA ALA A 66 -11.01 6.73 12.87
C ALA A 66 -12.01 6.56 14.02
N SER A 67 -12.83 5.49 14.02
CA SER A 67 -13.73 5.19 15.15
C SER A 67 -12.96 4.84 16.42
N CYS A 68 -11.74 4.30 16.28
CA CYS A 68 -10.89 3.87 17.39
C CYS A 68 -9.54 4.61 17.43
N HIS A 69 -9.04 5.09 16.30
CA HIS A 69 -7.76 5.79 16.21
C HIS A 69 -7.98 7.24 15.78
N THR A 70 -7.97 8.14 16.75
CA THR A 70 -8.11 9.57 16.47
C THR A 70 -6.75 10.20 16.22
N ARG A 71 -6.73 11.13 15.27
CA ARG A 71 -5.56 11.94 14.97
C ARG A 71 -5.94 13.43 15.07
N ALA A 72 -5.55 14.06 16.16
CA ALA A 72 -5.85 15.47 16.43
C ALA A 72 -4.85 16.43 15.76
N ASN A 73 -3.64 15.95 15.44
CA ASN A 73 -2.54 16.72 14.91
C ASN A 73 -1.70 15.85 13.94
N ASN A 74 -0.53 16.31 13.52
CA ASN A 74 0.33 15.56 12.62
C ASN A 74 1.24 14.54 13.32
N ASP A 75 0.97 14.17 14.57
CA ASP A 75 1.78 13.17 15.27
C ASP A 75 1.63 11.80 14.59
N ALA A 76 2.77 11.15 14.34
CA ALA A 76 2.82 9.81 13.75
C ALA A 76 2.12 8.76 14.62
N THR A 77 2.16 8.96 15.94
CA THR A 77 1.57 8.04 16.92
C THR A 77 0.14 8.50 17.24
N PRO A 78 -0.89 7.70 16.90
CA PRO A 78 -2.27 8.03 17.25
C PRO A 78 -2.49 7.90 18.76
N ARG A 79 -3.52 8.57 19.27
CA ARG A 79 -3.91 8.46 20.68
C ARG A 79 -4.79 7.23 20.89
N PHE A 80 -4.72 6.64 22.08
CA PHE A 80 -5.69 5.62 22.49
C PHE A 80 -7.11 6.20 22.40
N PRO A 81 -8.09 5.39 21.99
CA PRO A 81 -9.48 5.79 22.07
C PRO A 81 -9.92 5.90 23.53
N GLY A 82 -10.97 6.69 23.77
CA GLY A 82 -11.73 6.58 25.01
C GLY A 82 -12.54 5.28 25.04
N HIS A 83 -12.96 4.86 26.23
CA HIS A 83 -13.73 3.61 26.43
C HIS A 83 -14.94 3.48 25.51
N LYS A 84 -15.60 4.61 25.19
CA LYS A 84 -16.77 4.66 24.32
C LYS A 84 -16.58 3.92 22.99
N ALA A 85 -15.39 4.03 22.39
CA ALA A 85 -15.08 3.38 21.11
C ALA A 85 -15.24 1.84 21.15
N CYS A 86 -15.00 1.24 22.32
CA CYS A 86 -15.18 -0.20 22.52
C CYS A 86 -16.57 -0.50 23.08
N THR A 87 -17.04 0.28 24.07
CA THR A 87 -18.30 0.00 24.76
C THR A 87 -19.54 0.17 23.90
N ASP A 88 -19.45 0.93 22.81
CA ASP A 88 -20.56 1.05 21.85
C ASP A 88 -20.98 -0.32 21.26
N CYS A 89 -20.05 -1.28 21.21
CA CYS A 89 -20.33 -2.65 20.78
C CYS A 89 -20.10 -3.70 21.89
N HIS A 90 -19.16 -3.46 22.80
CA HIS A 90 -18.69 -4.40 23.83
C HIS A 90 -19.11 -4.02 25.25
N LEU A 91 -20.27 -3.37 25.43
CA LEU A 91 -20.73 -2.92 26.76
C LEU A 91 -20.83 -4.09 27.76
N ALA A 92 -21.43 -5.20 27.33
CA ALA A 92 -21.58 -6.39 28.20
C ALA A 92 -20.22 -6.94 28.64
N GLN A 93 -19.26 -7.00 27.72
CA GLN A 93 -17.88 -7.40 28.01
C GLN A 93 -17.07 -6.33 28.73
N PHE A 94 -17.57 -5.11 28.89
CA PHE A 94 -16.92 -4.05 29.67
C PHE A 94 -17.41 -4.01 31.12
N THR A 95 -18.67 -4.41 31.37
CA THR A 95 -19.31 -4.35 32.70
C THR A 95 -19.25 -5.66 33.47
N THR A 96 -18.77 -6.75 32.87
CA THR A 96 -18.66 -8.06 33.55
C THR A 96 -17.46 -8.06 34.51
N PRO A 97 -17.52 -8.62 35.73
CA PRO A 97 -16.36 -8.62 36.64
C PRO A 97 -15.18 -9.48 36.16
N LYS A 98 -13.94 -9.03 36.39
CA LYS A 98 -12.64 -9.71 36.12
C LYS A 98 -12.19 -9.80 34.64
N ILE A 99 -12.13 -8.68 33.93
CA ILE A 99 -11.94 -8.70 32.47
C ILE A 99 -10.49 -8.48 32.05
N PRO A 100 -9.97 -9.32 31.13
CA PRO A 100 -8.70 -9.08 30.46
C PRO A 100 -8.70 -7.86 29.50
N MET A 101 -9.87 -7.33 29.09
CA MET A 101 -9.99 -6.26 28.09
C MET A 101 -9.38 -4.93 28.54
N CYS A 102 -9.43 -4.63 29.83
CA CYS A 102 -8.78 -3.44 30.37
C CYS A 102 -7.25 -3.49 30.17
N ASN A 103 -6.65 -4.68 30.14
CA ASN A 103 -5.22 -4.86 29.94
C ASN A 103 -4.76 -4.60 28.49
N ILE A 104 -5.69 -4.48 27.53
CA ILE A 104 -5.39 -4.04 26.16
C ILE A 104 -4.78 -2.64 26.19
N CYS A 105 -5.33 -1.75 27.04
CA CYS A 105 -4.90 -0.36 27.13
C CYS A 105 -4.08 -0.08 28.39
N HIS A 106 -4.39 -0.71 29.52
CA HIS A 106 -3.76 -0.41 30.81
C HIS A 106 -2.63 -1.38 31.15
N SER A 107 -1.56 -0.84 31.74
CA SER A 107 -0.43 -1.65 32.25
C SER A 107 -0.72 -2.22 33.64
N SER A 108 -1.54 -1.52 34.44
CA SER A 108 -2.12 -1.99 35.70
C SER A 108 -3.53 -1.41 35.86
N LEU A 109 -4.36 -2.05 36.67
CA LEU A 109 -5.74 -1.59 36.97
C LEU A 109 -5.85 -0.94 38.36
N SER A 110 -4.72 -0.54 38.93
CA SER A 110 -4.66 0.02 40.28
C SER A 110 -4.94 1.52 40.25
N GLY A 111 -5.85 1.97 41.11
CA GLY A 111 -6.19 3.39 41.28
C GLY A 111 -7.36 3.87 40.41
N SER A 112 -7.75 5.13 40.61
CA SER A 112 -8.88 5.77 39.90
C SER A 112 -8.55 6.20 38.46
N ASN A 113 -7.26 6.33 38.13
CA ASN A 113 -6.79 6.62 36.78
C ASN A 113 -5.63 5.68 36.42
N PRO A 114 -5.93 4.44 36.01
CA PRO A 114 -4.89 3.44 35.81
C PRO A 114 -3.97 3.80 34.64
N PRO A 115 -2.65 3.56 34.74
CA PRO A 115 -1.69 3.96 33.71
C PRO A 115 -1.93 3.23 32.39
N LEU A 116 -1.87 3.97 31.28
CA LEU A 116 -1.93 3.42 29.93
C LEU A 116 -0.58 2.81 29.53
N ARG A 117 -0.63 1.75 28.72
CA ARG A 117 0.53 1.19 28.02
C ARG A 117 1.04 2.21 27.01
N ALA A 118 2.33 2.12 26.68
CA ALA A 118 2.85 2.80 25.51
C ALA A 118 2.21 2.23 24.24
N PHE A 119 2.00 3.09 23.23
CA PHE A 119 1.53 2.63 21.94
C PHE A 119 2.54 1.64 21.32
N PRO A 120 2.12 0.50 20.73
CA PRO A 120 3.04 -0.51 20.26
C PRO A 120 4.00 0.01 19.18
N ALA A 121 5.30 -0.21 19.37
CA ALA A 121 6.31 0.04 18.33
C ALA A 121 6.37 -1.08 17.28
N LYS A 122 5.80 -2.24 17.61
CA LYS A 122 5.67 -3.42 16.75
C LYS A 122 4.23 -3.90 16.83
N PHE A 123 3.67 -4.22 15.68
CA PHE A 123 2.32 -4.76 15.55
C PHE A 123 2.43 -6.24 15.21
N ASP A 124 1.54 -7.04 15.77
CA ASP A 124 1.42 -8.46 15.42
C ASP A 124 0.80 -8.60 14.02
N GLU A 125 -0.11 -7.69 13.66
CA GLU A 125 -0.65 -7.62 12.31
C GLU A 125 0.20 -6.75 11.36
N SER A 126 0.14 -7.10 10.07
CA SER A 126 0.69 -6.28 9.00
C SER A 126 -0.36 -5.33 8.44
N PHE A 127 0.06 -4.09 8.22
CA PHE A 127 -0.72 -3.08 7.51
C PHE A 127 -0.02 -2.76 6.21
N ASN A 128 -0.55 -3.27 5.10
CA ASN A 128 -0.08 -2.90 3.78
C ASN A 128 -0.24 -1.39 3.58
N VAL A 129 0.69 -0.76 2.88
CA VAL A 129 0.55 0.62 2.43
C VAL A 129 0.20 0.63 0.95
N LYS A 130 -0.77 1.45 0.59
CA LYS A 130 -1.20 1.77 -0.77
C LYS A 130 -0.61 3.12 -1.09
N PHE A 131 0.30 3.15 -2.06
CA PHE A 131 0.90 4.39 -2.54
C PHE A 131 1.09 4.30 -4.06
N ASP A 132 0.71 5.36 -4.76
CA ASP A 132 0.85 5.47 -6.21
C ASP A 132 1.80 6.61 -6.57
N HIS A 133 2.93 6.29 -7.22
CA HIS A 133 3.94 7.30 -7.58
C HIS A 133 3.44 8.28 -8.62
N ALA A 134 2.67 7.82 -9.61
CA ALA A 134 2.18 8.67 -10.69
C ALA A 134 1.20 9.73 -10.15
N GLN A 135 0.35 9.34 -9.21
CA GLN A 135 -0.53 10.27 -8.50
C GLN A 135 0.25 11.32 -7.71
N HIS A 136 1.36 10.94 -7.06
CA HIS A 136 2.17 11.83 -6.22
C HIS A 136 3.30 12.55 -6.97
N ASP A 137 3.34 12.48 -8.30
CA ASP A 137 4.32 13.21 -9.11
C ASP A 137 3.67 14.35 -9.94
N ARG A 138 2.41 14.69 -9.67
CA ARG A 138 1.65 15.68 -10.46
C ARG A 138 0.84 16.65 -9.61
N GLY A 139 0.63 17.85 -10.14
CA GLY A 139 -0.22 18.89 -9.56
C GLY A 139 0.11 19.17 -8.09
N GLU A 140 -0.91 19.39 -7.28
CA GLU A 140 -0.78 19.65 -5.85
C GLU A 140 -0.27 18.45 -5.03
N ALA A 141 -0.33 17.24 -5.58
CA ALA A 141 0.18 16.05 -4.92
C ALA A 141 1.71 15.89 -5.08
N ARG A 142 2.33 16.66 -6.00
CA ARG A 142 3.78 16.62 -6.22
C ARG A 142 4.52 17.37 -5.10
N PRO A 143 5.37 16.71 -4.31
CA PRO A 143 6.15 17.39 -3.29
C PRO A 143 7.21 18.31 -3.93
N ALA A 144 7.58 19.40 -3.23
CA ALA A 144 8.51 20.41 -3.74
C ALA A 144 9.88 19.85 -4.11
N ALA A 145 10.41 18.92 -3.31
CA ALA A 145 11.67 18.21 -3.60
C ALA A 145 11.49 16.96 -4.49
N SER A 146 10.32 16.79 -5.12
CA SER A 146 9.96 15.63 -5.96
C SER A 146 10.33 14.31 -5.27
N CYS A 147 10.98 13.37 -5.97
CA CYS A 147 11.33 12.06 -5.43
C CYS A 147 12.20 12.15 -4.15
N ALA A 148 13.06 13.16 -4.06
CA ALA A 148 13.96 13.37 -2.92
C ALA A 148 13.24 13.82 -1.64
N ALA A 149 11.97 14.22 -1.72
CA ALA A 149 11.17 14.53 -0.54
C ALA A 149 10.96 13.30 0.37
N CYS A 150 10.87 12.10 -0.24
CA CYS A 150 10.63 10.86 0.48
C CYS A 150 11.83 9.89 0.41
N HIS A 151 12.60 9.94 -0.68
CA HIS A 151 13.72 9.03 -0.91
C HIS A 151 15.06 9.65 -0.53
N THR A 152 15.87 8.90 0.21
CA THR A 152 17.24 9.27 0.55
C THR A 152 18.23 8.24 0.02
N ALA A 153 19.40 8.71 -0.43
CA ALA A 153 20.51 7.87 -0.89
C ALA A 153 21.39 7.40 0.29
N SER A 154 20.78 6.96 1.39
CA SER A 154 21.49 6.60 2.63
C SER A 154 21.96 5.14 2.67
N LEU A 155 21.45 4.29 1.77
CA LEU A 155 21.83 2.87 1.73
C LEU A 155 22.97 2.61 0.73
N ARG A 156 23.87 1.69 1.10
CA ARG A 156 24.90 1.13 0.21
C ARG A 156 25.77 2.20 -0.47
N ARG A 157 26.27 3.18 0.29
CA ARG A 157 27.10 4.29 -0.24
C ARG A 157 26.40 5.09 -1.37
N GLY A 158 25.08 5.29 -1.25
CA GLY A 158 24.29 6.07 -2.22
C GLY A 158 23.90 5.32 -3.49
N VAL A 159 24.06 4.00 -3.48
CA VAL A 159 23.59 3.12 -4.54
C VAL A 159 22.08 2.90 -4.46
N ALA A 160 21.56 2.66 -3.26
CA ALA A 160 20.15 2.33 -3.07
C ALA A 160 19.43 3.52 -2.45
N MET A 161 18.25 3.82 -3.00
CA MET A 161 17.33 4.77 -2.40
C MET A 161 16.48 4.04 -1.35
N THR A 162 16.21 4.72 -0.24
CA THR A 162 15.30 4.23 0.79
C THR A 162 14.32 5.30 1.20
N ILE A 163 13.18 4.86 1.70
CA ILE A 163 12.24 5.68 2.46
C ILE A 163 12.42 5.40 3.95
N PRO A 164 12.05 6.32 4.86
CA PRO A 164 11.86 6.01 6.27
C PRO A 164 10.89 4.83 6.47
N ALA A 165 11.07 4.08 7.55
CA ALA A 165 10.25 2.91 7.87
C ALA A 165 9.73 2.98 9.31
N GLY A 166 8.65 2.24 9.58
CA GLY A 166 7.98 2.23 10.88
C GLY A 166 7.05 3.43 11.05
N ILE A 167 6.61 3.68 12.28
CA ILE A 167 5.59 4.71 12.58
C ILE A 167 6.03 6.11 12.12
N ASN A 168 7.32 6.45 12.29
CA ASN A 168 7.87 7.75 11.90
C ASN A 168 7.84 8.02 10.38
N ALA A 169 7.61 7.00 9.54
CA ALA A 169 7.44 7.22 8.10
C ALA A 169 6.21 8.08 7.77
N HIS A 170 5.21 8.12 8.66
CA HIS A 170 4.05 8.99 8.50
C HIS A 170 4.41 10.48 8.44
N ASN A 171 5.54 10.89 9.03
CA ASN A 171 5.98 12.29 8.98
C ASN A 171 6.20 12.80 7.54
N ASN A 172 6.46 11.91 6.58
CA ASN A 172 6.53 12.29 5.17
C ASN A 172 5.14 12.51 4.57
N CYS A 173 4.20 11.62 4.87
CA CYS A 173 2.83 11.69 4.36
C CYS A 173 2.08 12.89 4.97
N TYR A 174 2.23 13.09 6.29
CA TYR A 174 1.49 14.08 7.07
C TYR A 174 1.94 15.52 6.82
N GLN A 175 3.00 15.76 6.06
CA GLN A 175 3.32 17.10 5.55
C GLN A 175 2.19 17.65 4.67
N CYS A 176 1.52 16.78 3.91
CA CYS A 176 0.41 17.16 3.04
C CYS A 176 -0.93 16.55 3.49
N HIS A 177 -0.92 15.34 4.08
CA HIS A 177 -2.11 14.61 4.55
C HIS A 177 -2.44 14.93 6.02
N THR A 178 -2.61 16.21 6.33
CA THR A 178 -2.98 16.68 7.67
C THR A 178 -4.40 16.27 8.05
N PRO A 179 -4.76 16.19 9.34
CA PRO A 179 -6.13 15.91 9.76
C PRO A 179 -7.16 16.80 9.05
N GLY A 180 -8.22 16.16 8.52
CA GLY A 180 -9.30 16.86 7.80
C GLY A 180 -8.95 17.32 6.38
N LYS A 181 -7.74 17.04 5.89
CA LYS A 181 -7.38 17.37 4.50
C LYS A 181 -8.20 16.51 3.54
N THR A 182 -8.76 17.15 2.52
CA THR A 182 -9.53 16.50 1.46
C THR A 182 -8.88 16.67 0.09
N SER A 183 -9.10 15.70 -0.80
CA SER A 183 -8.81 15.82 -2.23
C SER A 183 -9.97 15.21 -3.03
N GLY A 184 -10.47 15.94 -4.02
CA GLY A 184 -11.66 15.51 -4.79
C GLY A 184 -12.89 15.24 -3.91
N GLY A 185 -13.06 16.02 -2.83
CA GLY A 185 -14.16 15.85 -1.86
C GLY A 185 -14.04 14.63 -0.94
N ARG A 186 -12.92 13.89 -0.97
CA ARG A 186 -12.68 12.72 -0.12
C ARG A 186 -11.63 13.05 0.93
N ASP A 187 -11.85 12.58 2.15
CA ASP A 187 -10.85 12.65 3.22
C ASP A 187 -9.63 11.79 2.86
N ILE A 188 -8.48 12.46 2.69
CA ILE A 188 -7.20 11.81 2.40
C ILE A 188 -6.34 11.63 3.64
N SER A 189 -6.86 12.06 4.80
CA SER A 189 -6.17 12.03 6.07
C SER A 189 -6.47 10.74 6.86
N SER A 190 -7.49 9.97 6.48
CA SER A 190 -7.88 8.71 7.13
C SER A 190 -6.89 7.56 6.93
N CYS A 191 -6.68 6.74 7.97
CA CYS A 191 -5.70 5.64 7.95
C CYS A 191 -6.01 4.61 6.84
N ALA A 192 -7.30 4.27 6.66
CA ALA A 192 -7.76 3.32 5.64
C ALA A 192 -7.55 3.79 4.20
N THR A 193 -7.34 5.10 3.99
CA THR A 193 -7.02 5.64 2.66
C THR A 193 -5.70 5.06 2.17
N CYS A 194 -4.69 5.02 3.05
CA CYS A 194 -3.37 4.49 2.75
C CYS A 194 -3.20 3.03 3.16
N HIS A 195 -3.84 2.58 4.24
CA HIS A 195 -3.59 1.25 4.81
C HIS A 195 -4.73 0.26 4.60
N SER A 196 -4.38 -1.02 4.61
CA SER A 196 -5.30 -2.15 4.73
C SER A 196 -4.66 -3.23 5.60
N VAL A 197 -5.45 -3.96 6.39
CA VAL A 197 -4.98 -5.10 7.20
C VAL A 197 -4.59 -6.23 6.24
N ALA A 198 -3.32 -6.26 5.86
CA ALA A 198 -2.77 -7.14 4.84
C ALA A 198 -1.25 -7.14 4.89
N SER A 199 -0.63 -8.21 4.38
CA SER A 199 0.84 -8.28 4.29
C SER A 199 1.40 -7.17 3.40
N TYR A 200 2.52 -6.55 3.82
CA TYR A 200 3.26 -5.59 3.01
C TYR A 200 4.43 -6.28 2.29
N ARG A 201 4.50 -6.15 0.96
CA ARG A 201 5.63 -6.62 0.16
C ARG A 201 6.53 -5.44 -0.23
N ARG A 202 7.67 -5.32 0.45
CA ARG A 202 8.66 -4.29 0.14
C ARG A 202 9.27 -4.50 -1.24
N THR A 203 9.50 -3.40 -1.96
CA THR A 203 10.36 -3.40 -3.13
C THR A 203 11.79 -3.75 -2.69
N PRO A 204 12.42 -4.78 -3.27
CA PRO A 204 13.78 -5.14 -2.89
C PRO A 204 14.75 -4.01 -3.25
N THR A 205 15.60 -3.61 -2.30
CA THR A 205 16.68 -2.62 -2.52
C THR A 205 18.00 -3.28 -2.93
N ASN A 206 17.98 -4.60 -3.12
CA ASN A 206 19.14 -5.44 -3.40
C ASN A 206 19.28 -5.78 -4.88
N SER A 207 19.38 -4.78 -5.76
CA SER A 207 19.86 -5.06 -7.12
C SER A 207 21.37 -5.32 -7.07
N VAL A 208 21.75 -6.58 -7.35
CA VAL A 208 23.16 -7.03 -7.47
C VAL A 208 23.92 -6.21 -8.51
N ALA A 209 23.20 -5.69 -9.50
CA ALA A 209 23.75 -4.88 -10.59
C ALA A 209 24.44 -3.59 -10.09
N PHE A 210 24.03 -3.05 -8.94
CA PHE A 210 24.67 -1.86 -8.38
C PHE A 210 25.83 -2.13 -7.41
N ASN A 211 26.18 -3.39 -7.16
CA ASN A 211 27.39 -3.71 -6.42
C ASN A 211 28.68 -3.42 -7.23
N ALA A 212 28.55 -3.04 -8.51
CA ALA A 212 29.64 -2.85 -9.46
C ALA A 212 29.80 -1.39 -9.93
N SER A 213 29.83 -0.41 -9.01
CA SER A 213 30.32 0.97 -9.28
C SER A 213 29.32 2.01 -9.81
N PHE A 214 28.03 1.89 -9.48
CA PHE A 214 27.07 3.00 -9.66
C PHE A 214 26.93 3.85 -8.39
N SER A 215 26.54 5.12 -8.52
CA SER A 215 26.24 5.98 -7.36
C SER A 215 25.23 7.06 -7.77
N HIS A 216 24.07 7.12 -7.09
CA HIS A 216 23.09 8.19 -7.31
C HIS A 216 23.70 9.54 -6.99
N ALA A 217 24.47 9.67 -5.90
CA ALA A 217 25.10 10.95 -5.53
C ALA A 217 26.04 11.50 -6.63
N LYS A 218 26.74 10.64 -7.36
CA LYS A 218 27.58 11.08 -8.49
C LYS A 218 26.76 11.51 -9.71
N HIS A 219 25.58 10.91 -9.93
CA HIS A 219 24.74 11.22 -11.09
C HIS A 219 23.76 12.37 -10.81
N SER A 220 23.28 12.52 -9.59
CA SER A 220 22.39 13.62 -9.21
C SER A 220 23.18 14.92 -9.00
N SER A 221 23.92 15.04 -7.90
CA SER A 221 24.51 16.33 -7.52
C SER A 221 25.64 16.78 -8.45
N LYS A 222 26.50 15.86 -8.91
CA LYS A 222 27.65 16.24 -9.75
C LYS A 222 27.31 16.41 -11.24
N GLN A 223 26.38 15.62 -11.76
CA GLN A 223 26.01 15.67 -13.18
C GLN A 223 24.67 16.39 -13.42
N ARG A 224 24.01 16.86 -12.35
CA ARG A 224 22.73 17.58 -12.39
C ARG A 224 21.65 16.79 -13.12
N LEU A 225 21.62 15.46 -12.92
CA LEU A 225 20.55 14.60 -13.43
C LEU A 225 19.46 14.45 -12.39
N ASP A 226 18.23 14.54 -12.86
CA ASP A 226 17.03 14.31 -12.06
C ASP A 226 16.61 12.83 -12.11
N CYS A 227 15.76 12.43 -11.17
CA CYS A 227 15.25 11.06 -11.12
C CYS A 227 14.56 10.66 -12.43
N ALA A 228 13.84 11.60 -13.06
CA ALA A 228 13.12 11.42 -14.30
C ALA A 228 14.03 11.20 -15.53
N ASP A 229 15.31 11.60 -15.46
CA ASP A 229 16.27 11.35 -16.55
C ASP A 229 16.61 9.87 -16.70
N CYS A 230 16.37 9.07 -15.64
CA CYS A 230 16.69 7.65 -15.59
C CYS A 230 15.44 6.78 -15.37
N HIS A 231 14.54 7.23 -14.49
CA HIS A 231 13.37 6.49 -14.05
C HIS A 231 12.11 7.04 -14.69
N THR A 232 11.24 6.14 -15.13
CA THR A 232 9.94 6.46 -15.69
C THR A 232 8.87 5.94 -14.75
N LEU A 233 7.87 6.77 -14.46
CA LEU A 233 6.69 6.37 -13.70
C LEU A 233 5.65 5.73 -14.63
N ARG A 234 5.03 4.64 -14.15
CA ARG A 234 4.07 3.82 -14.87
C ARG A 234 2.80 3.72 -14.04
N GLU A 235 1.71 4.23 -14.61
CA GLU A 235 0.40 4.24 -13.95
C GLU A 235 -0.24 2.86 -13.94
N GLY A 236 -1.10 2.62 -12.95
CA GLY A 236 -1.94 1.41 -12.91
C GLY A 236 -1.20 0.10 -12.66
N LEU A 237 0.12 0.14 -12.49
CA LEU A 237 0.92 -1.04 -12.14
C LEU A 237 0.94 -1.23 -10.62
N PRO A 238 1.13 -2.48 -10.14
CA PRO A 238 1.42 -2.73 -8.73
C PRO A 238 2.60 -1.87 -8.26
N GLN A 239 2.56 -1.39 -7.02
CA GLN A 239 3.54 -0.44 -6.46
C GLN A 239 5.01 -0.80 -6.74
N THR A 240 5.35 -2.10 -6.71
CA THR A 240 6.71 -2.62 -6.99
C THR A 240 7.18 -2.48 -8.44
N LYS A 241 6.29 -2.11 -9.37
CA LYS A 241 6.52 -1.99 -10.81
C LYS A 241 6.25 -0.59 -11.37
N GLN A 242 5.81 0.36 -10.53
CA GLN A 242 5.44 1.70 -10.95
C GLN A 242 6.65 2.54 -11.36
N VAL A 243 7.81 2.32 -10.75
CA VAL A 243 9.05 3.01 -11.11
C VAL A 243 9.91 2.07 -11.93
N SER A 244 10.31 2.49 -13.14
CA SER A 244 11.24 1.69 -13.94
C SER A 244 12.61 1.58 -13.27
N SER A 245 13.34 0.52 -13.57
CA SER A 245 14.73 0.35 -13.11
C SER A 245 15.64 0.31 -14.34
N PRO A 246 16.54 1.31 -14.51
CA PRO A 246 17.56 1.27 -15.54
C PRO A 246 18.37 -0.02 -15.42
N ARG A 247 18.71 -0.64 -16.56
CA ARG A 247 19.60 -1.80 -16.57
C ARG A 247 21.05 -1.35 -16.38
N THR A 248 21.78 -2.02 -15.52
CA THR A 248 23.23 -1.81 -15.37
C THR A 248 23.98 -2.54 -16.49
N SER A 249 23.86 -2.02 -17.71
CA SER A 249 24.54 -2.54 -18.89
C SER A 249 24.92 -1.36 -19.77
N GLN A 250 26.20 -1.28 -20.11
CA GLN A 250 26.70 -0.43 -21.19
C GLN A 250 26.92 -1.32 -22.43
N HIS A 251 27.53 -2.49 -22.24
CA HIS A 251 27.63 -3.51 -23.28
C HIS A 251 26.32 -4.28 -23.46
N PHE A 252 25.97 -4.55 -24.72
CA PHE A 252 24.75 -5.26 -25.13
C PHE A 252 23.48 -4.67 -24.47
N PRO A 253 23.26 -3.35 -24.58
CA PRO A 253 22.12 -2.73 -23.95
C PRO A 253 20.82 -3.26 -24.56
N PRO A 254 19.72 -3.29 -23.78
CA PRO A 254 18.44 -3.69 -24.33
C PRO A 254 18.01 -2.73 -25.43
N ALA A 255 17.29 -3.25 -26.43
CA ALA A 255 16.68 -2.42 -27.47
C ALA A 255 15.65 -1.41 -26.93
N ARG A 256 15.12 -1.63 -25.70
CA ARG A 256 14.13 -0.77 -25.04
C ARG A 256 14.48 -0.57 -23.57
N GLY A 257 14.24 0.63 -23.07
CA GLY A 257 14.46 1.02 -21.67
C GLY A 257 15.84 1.63 -21.43
N MET A 258 15.97 2.30 -20.27
CA MET A 258 17.19 3.01 -19.91
C MET A 258 18.29 2.04 -19.48
N SER A 259 19.53 2.38 -19.84
CA SER A 259 20.72 1.65 -19.41
C SER A 259 21.92 2.60 -19.31
N CYS A 260 23.07 2.10 -18.88
CA CYS A 260 24.30 2.90 -18.86
C CYS A 260 24.63 3.44 -20.26
N ALA A 261 24.42 2.62 -21.31
CA ALA A 261 24.68 2.99 -22.71
C ALA A 261 23.84 4.17 -23.22
N THR A 262 22.75 4.53 -22.54
CA THR A 262 21.96 5.70 -22.93
C THR A 262 22.77 6.99 -22.85
N CYS A 263 23.73 7.07 -21.92
CA CYS A 263 24.61 8.22 -21.74
C CYS A 263 26.09 7.88 -21.97
N HIS A 264 26.53 6.70 -21.54
CA HIS A 264 27.91 6.22 -21.68
C HIS A 264 28.16 5.61 -23.07
N ASN A 265 28.20 6.47 -24.08
CA ASN A 265 28.19 6.11 -25.51
C ASN A 265 29.22 6.89 -26.35
N ASN A 266 30.23 7.45 -25.71
CA ASN A 266 31.25 8.33 -26.32
C ASN A 266 30.70 9.64 -26.91
N LYS A 267 29.42 9.97 -26.69
CA LYS A 267 28.81 11.23 -27.13
C LYS A 267 28.40 12.11 -25.95
N ARG A 268 27.60 11.57 -25.03
CA ARG A 268 27.13 12.33 -23.85
C ARG A 268 28.08 12.19 -22.66
N ALA A 269 28.61 11.00 -22.46
CA ALA A 269 29.61 10.68 -21.46
C ALA A 269 30.60 9.66 -22.03
N PHE A 270 31.65 9.38 -21.26
CA PHE A 270 32.61 8.33 -21.58
C PHE A 270 31.91 7.02 -21.93
N GLY A 271 32.39 6.32 -22.95
CA GLY A 271 31.86 5.04 -23.41
C GLY A 271 32.98 4.02 -23.58
N GLU A 272 32.88 3.19 -24.61
CA GLU A 272 33.83 2.10 -24.86
C GLU A 272 35.02 2.47 -25.76
N ALA A 273 35.18 3.76 -26.11
CA ALA A 273 36.28 4.18 -27.00
C ALA A 273 37.65 4.18 -26.31
N ASP A 274 37.70 4.36 -24.99
CA ASP A 274 38.93 4.36 -24.19
C ASP A 274 38.93 3.17 -23.22
N TYR A 275 40.00 2.38 -23.26
CA TYR A 275 40.19 1.22 -22.37
C TYR A 275 40.34 1.62 -20.89
N ASP A 276 40.85 2.81 -20.60
CA ASP A 276 40.96 3.28 -19.22
C ASP A 276 39.59 3.59 -18.61
N ASP A 277 38.58 3.91 -19.42
CA ASP A 277 37.23 4.18 -18.95
C ASP A 277 36.49 2.92 -18.46
N CYS A 278 36.87 1.73 -18.93
CA CYS A 278 36.28 0.47 -18.44
C CYS A 278 36.49 0.28 -16.93
N LYS A 279 37.63 0.73 -16.38
CA LYS A 279 37.94 0.63 -14.93
C LYS A 279 37.02 1.50 -14.08
N ARG A 280 36.31 2.49 -14.67
CA ARG A 280 35.35 3.34 -13.94
C ARG A 280 34.12 2.57 -13.48
N CYS A 281 33.76 1.50 -14.18
CA CYS A 281 32.65 0.63 -13.82
C CYS A 281 33.15 -0.73 -13.28
N HIS A 282 34.20 -1.29 -13.89
CA HIS A 282 34.71 -2.61 -13.54
C HIS A 282 35.83 -2.55 -12.49
N THR A 283 35.45 -2.48 -11.22
CA THR A 283 36.39 -2.36 -10.08
C THR A 283 36.62 -3.67 -9.32
N GLY A 284 36.07 -4.78 -9.79
CA GLY A 284 36.24 -6.09 -9.14
C GLY A 284 37.65 -6.63 -9.35
N ALA A 285 38.22 -7.26 -8.32
CA ALA A 285 39.57 -7.86 -8.38
C ALA A 285 39.74 -8.93 -9.46
N THR A 286 38.63 -9.48 -9.97
CA THR A 286 38.58 -10.48 -11.04
C THR A 286 38.48 -9.87 -12.44
N PHE A 287 38.27 -8.56 -12.57
CA PHE A 287 38.23 -7.90 -13.88
C PHE A 287 39.64 -7.79 -14.45
N LYS A 288 39.90 -8.51 -15.53
CA LYS A 288 41.13 -8.44 -16.32
C LYS A 288 40.76 -8.29 -17.78
N PHE A 289 41.37 -7.35 -18.48
CA PHE A 289 41.30 -7.34 -19.94
C PHE A 289 42.02 -8.57 -20.46
N LYS A 290 41.34 -9.39 -21.27
CA LYS A 290 42.03 -10.42 -22.05
C LYS A 290 42.88 -9.70 -23.10
N GLY A 291 44.20 -9.69 -22.91
CA GLY A 291 45.14 -9.42 -24.00
C GLY A 291 45.76 -8.02 -24.09
N VAL A 292 46.07 -7.36 -22.98
CA VAL A 292 47.06 -6.27 -23.00
C VAL A 292 48.35 -6.84 -22.40
N ARG A 293 49.38 -7.03 -23.24
CA ARG A 293 50.76 -7.19 -22.80
C ARG A 293 51.35 -5.80 -22.58
#